data_AF-A0A1D9HAI3-F1
#
_entry.id   AF-A0A1D9HAI3-F1
#
_cell.length_a   1.000
_cell.length_b   1.000
_cell.length_c   1.000
_cell.angle_alpha   90.00
_cell.angle_beta   90.00
_cell.angle_gamma   90.00
#
_symmetry.space_group_name_H-M   'P 1'
#
loop_
_entity.id
_entity.type
_entity.pdbx_description
1 polymer ?
#
loop_
_entity_poly.entity_id
_entity_poly.type
_entity_poly.pdbx_seq_one_letter_code
_entity_poly.pdbx_strand_id
1 'polypeptide(L)'
;MSENSMIKAHTLSGKELDHWVAIAMGWHRRPGREGGPWEDCDIWAGPDDRLAFAPADLFHPSTDVGFTGRLVLAERLSVTSPKSPVHRNGGPLNGWGEAGSWGACSWHAGVDGKRAFGRHETEPSVAICRCLVALKLGREFEGSTAQRAAGDV
;
A
#
# COMPACT_ATOMS: atom_id res chain seq x y z
N MET A 1 -4.83 16.10 23.27
CA MET A 1 -3.61 15.42 22.80
C MET A 1 -4.07 14.13 22.15
N SER A 2 -4.18 14.08 20.82
CA SER A 2 -4.46 12.82 20.12
C SER A 2 -3.20 11.97 20.17
N GLU A 3 -3.27 10.75 20.70
CA GLU A 3 -2.19 9.78 20.57
C GLU A 3 -1.86 9.61 19.08
N ASN A 4 -0.60 9.86 18.71
CA ASN A 4 -0.10 9.45 17.41
C ASN A 4 -0.03 7.92 17.41
N SER A 5 -1.10 7.27 16.93
CA SER A 5 -1.10 5.81 16.77
C SER A 5 -0.12 5.43 15.66
N MET A 6 0.86 4.60 16.02
CA MET A 6 1.80 4.01 15.07
C MET A 6 1.05 3.01 14.19
N ILE A 7 1.06 3.22 12.87
CA ILE A 7 0.38 2.38 11.89
C ILE A 7 1.36 1.38 11.32
N LYS A 8 0.95 0.11 11.23
CA LYS A 8 1.77 -0.97 10.67
C LYS A 8 1.26 -1.34 9.28
N ALA A 9 2.09 -1.17 8.25
CA ALA A 9 1.67 -1.39 6.87
C ALA A 9 1.08 -2.80 6.63
N HIS A 10 1.58 -3.83 7.33
CA HIS A 10 1.13 -5.21 7.16
C HIS A 10 -0.24 -5.52 7.78
N THR A 11 -0.77 -4.66 8.64
CA THR A 11 -2.08 -4.87 9.28
C THR A 11 -3.22 -4.19 8.53
N LEU A 12 -2.91 -3.25 7.65
CA LEU A 12 -3.87 -2.47 6.88
C LEU A 12 -4.74 -3.36 5.97
N SER A 13 -6.04 -3.06 5.88
CA SER A 13 -6.97 -3.77 4.99
C SER A 13 -8.13 -2.87 4.55
N GLY A 14 -8.84 -3.30 3.50
CA GLY A 14 -10.01 -2.60 2.96
C GLY A 14 -9.76 -1.11 2.70
N LYS A 15 -10.75 -0.27 3.04
CA LYS A 15 -10.71 1.19 2.82
C LYS A 15 -9.52 1.88 3.51
N GLU A 16 -9.06 1.35 4.65
CA GLU A 16 -7.90 1.92 5.34
C GLU A 16 -6.62 1.72 4.54
N LEU A 17 -6.44 0.53 3.95
CA LEU A 17 -5.32 0.26 3.05
C LEU A 17 -5.39 1.15 1.81
N ASP A 18 -6.56 1.27 1.20
CA ASP A 18 -6.78 2.09 0.01
C ASP A 18 -6.44 3.57 0.27
N HIS A 19 -6.79 4.09 1.44
CA HIS A 19 -6.39 5.42 1.88
C HIS A 19 -4.88 5.59 1.91
N TRP A 20 -4.16 4.66 2.55
CA TRP A 20 -2.70 4.77 2.66
C TRP A 20 -1.99 4.54 1.33
N VAL A 21 -2.58 3.77 0.41
CA VAL A 21 -2.10 3.68 -0.97
C VAL A 21 -2.19 5.03 -1.67
N ALA A 22 -3.32 5.75 -1.54
CA ALA A 22 -3.46 7.09 -2.11
C ALA A 22 -2.36 8.03 -1.57
N ILE A 23 -2.15 8.05 -0.25
CA ILE A 23 -1.09 8.86 0.37
C ILE A 23 0.31 8.44 -0.13
N ALA A 24 0.60 7.15 -0.21
CA ALA A 24 1.86 6.62 -0.73
C ALA A 24 2.11 6.99 -2.20
N MET A 25 1.04 7.24 -2.97
CA MET A 25 1.10 7.72 -4.35
C MET A 25 1.22 9.24 -4.46
N GLY A 26 1.30 9.95 -3.34
CA GLY A 26 1.34 11.42 -3.30
C GLY A 26 -0.01 12.03 -3.64
N TRP A 27 -1.12 11.32 -3.42
CA TRP A 27 -2.45 11.87 -3.63
C TRP A 27 -2.97 12.54 -2.37
N HIS A 28 -3.60 13.71 -2.54
CA HIS A 28 -4.07 14.53 -1.42
C HIS A 28 -5.59 14.58 -1.33
N ARG A 29 -6.07 14.82 -0.10
CA ARG A 29 -7.43 15.31 0.11
C ARG A 29 -7.49 16.75 -0.34
N ARG A 30 -8.52 17.10 -1.11
CA ARG A 30 -8.79 18.49 -1.49
C ARG A 30 -9.19 19.30 -0.25
N PRO A 31 -8.53 20.43 0.04
CA PRO A 31 -8.98 21.35 1.09
C PRO A 31 -10.31 21.99 0.64
N GLY A 32 -11.39 21.75 1.40
CA GLY A 32 -12.73 22.31 1.09
C GLY A 32 -13.93 21.42 1.44
N ARG A 33 -13.72 20.12 1.68
CA ARG A 33 -14.70 19.23 2.34
C ARG A 33 -14.15 18.81 3.70
N GLU A 34 -14.13 19.73 4.66
CA GLU A 34 -13.84 19.38 6.05
C GLU A 34 -15.03 18.63 6.67
N GLY A 35 -14.76 17.47 7.28
CA GLY A 35 -15.72 16.77 8.15
C GLY A 35 -16.60 15.68 7.51
N GLY A 36 -16.47 15.39 6.21
CA GLY A 36 -17.18 14.27 5.58
C GLY A 36 -16.49 12.91 5.82
N PRO A 37 -17.26 11.79 5.82
CA PRO A 37 -16.66 10.45 5.76
C PRO A 37 -15.75 10.31 4.53
N TRP A 38 -14.75 9.42 4.58
CA TRP A 38 -13.78 9.26 3.47
C TRP A 38 -14.42 8.95 2.11
N GLU A 39 -15.66 8.45 2.16
CA GLU A 39 -16.56 8.18 1.03
C GLU A 39 -16.87 9.41 0.17
N ASP A 40 -16.54 10.61 0.65
CA ASP A 40 -16.80 11.90 0.01
C ASP A 40 -15.54 12.65 -0.47
N CYS A 41 -14.36 12.01 -0.46
CA CYS A 41 -13.10 12.67 -0.81
C CYS A 41 -12.76 12.56 -2.30
N ASP A 42 -12.45 13.67 -2.95
CA ASP A 42 -11.76 13.61 -4.25
C ASP A 42 -10.27 13.34 -4.02
N ILE A 43 -9.74 12.39 -4.77
CA ILE A 43 -8.31 12.10 -4.81
C ILE A 43 -7.67 13.01 -5.86
N TRP A 44 -6.65 13.76 -5.46
CA TRP A 44 -5.98 14.74 -6.31
C TRP A 44 -4.49 14.40 -6.53
N ALA A 45 -4.07 14.30 -7.79
CA ALA A 45 -2.71 14.03 -8.21
C ALA A 45 -1.96 15.33 -8.61
N GLY A 46 -1.85 16.28 -7.68
CA GLY A 46 -1.00 17.46 -7.80
C GLY A 46 -1.45 18.58 -8.77
N PRO A 47 -0.72 19.70 -8.82
CA PRO A 47 -1.11 20.94 -9.50
C PRO A 47 -1.13 20.92 -11.03
N ASP A 48 -0.51 19.92 -11.67
CA ASP A 48 -0.34 19.85 -13.14
C ASP A 48 -1.33 18.90 -13.86
N ASP A 49 -2.50 18.68 -13.25
CA ASP A 49 -3.83 18.53 -13.88
C ASP A 49 -3.94 17.74 -15.21
N ARG A 50 -3.48 16.49 -15.26
CA ARG A 50 -3.80 15.56 -16.39
C ARG A 50 -4.16 14.12 -16.04
N LEU A 51 -4.10 13.71 -14.76
CA LEU A 51 -4.38 12.33 -14.38
C LEU A 51 -5.46 12.23 -13.31
N ALA A 52 -6.68 12.01 -13.81
CA ALA A 52 -7.80 11.29 -13.22
C ALA A 52 -8.35 11.80 -11.88
N PHE A 53 -9.47 12.53 -11.99
CA PHE A 53 -10.48 12.58 -10.94
C PHE A 53 -11.08 11.18 -10.79
N ALA A 54 -10.73 10.48 -9.73
CA ALA A 54 -11.53 9.38 -9.23
C ALA A 54 -12.21 9.85 -7.94
N PRO A 55 -13.54 9.92 -7.91
CA PRO A 55 -14.29 9.90 -6.66
C PRO A 55 -13.71 8.82 -5.71
N ALA A 56 -13.54 9.12 -4.41
CA ALA A 56 -12.99 8.15 -3.45
C ALA A 56 -13.72 6.80 -3.45
N ASP A 57 -15.02 6.80 -3.74
CA ASP A 57 -15.86 5.62 -3.91
C ASP A 57 -15.53 4.79 -5.17
N LEU A 58 -14.61 5.24 -6.02
CA LEU A 58 -14.07 4.49 -7.17
C LEU A 58 -12.62 4.06 -7.00
N PHE A 59 -11.93 4.49 -5.93
CA PHE A 59 -10.55 4.10 -5.68
C PHE A 59 -10.43 2.97 -4.67
N HIS A 60 -10.43 1.73 -5.19
CA HIS A 60 -10.30 0.50 -4.38
C HIS A 60 -9.09 -0.34 -4.85
N PRO A 61 -7.85 0.16 -4.77
CA PRO A 61 -6.68 -0.59 -5.25
C PRO A 61 -6.50 -1.94 -4.54
N SER A 62 -7.00 -2.09 -3.31
CA SER A 62 -7.01 -3.37 -2.59
C SER A 62 -7.88 -4.45 -3.24
N THR A 63 -8.79 -4.10 -4.15
CA THR A 63 -9.64 -5.05 -4.90
C THR A 63 -9.48 -4.92 -6.43
N ASP A 64 -8.87 -3.85 -6.93
CA ASP A 64 -8.59 -3.65 -8.36
C ASP A 64 -7.25 -4.27 -8.78
N VAL A 65 -7.35 -5.45 -9.40
CA VAL A 65 -6.21 -6.19 -9.96
C VAL A 65 -5.58 -5.44 -11.16
N GLY A 66 -6.40 -4.75 -11.97
CA GLY A 66 -5.91 -4.00 -13.13
C GLY A 66 -5.06 -2.81 -12.71
N PHE A 67 -5.49 -2.11 -11.66
CA PHE A 67 -4.72 -1.02 -11.07
C PHE A 67 -3.43 -1.51 -10.43
N THR A 68 -3.50 -2.54 -9.58
CA THR A 68 -2.30 -3.08 -8.89
C THR A 68 -1.29 -3.69 -9.84
N GLY A 69 -1.72 -4.24 -10.99
CA GLY A 69 -0.82 -4.64 -12.07
C GLY A 69 0.05 -3.50 -12.60
N ARG A 70 -0.50 -2.27 -12.66
CA ARG A 70 0.27 -1.08 -13.06
C ARG A 70 1.27 -0.66 -11.98
N LEU A 71 0.88 -0.75 -10.71
CA LEU A 71 1.79 -0.49 -9.57
C LEU A 71 3.00 -1.42 -9.58
N VAL A 72 2.79 -2.71 -9.88
CA VAL A 72 3.86 -3.70 -9.97
C VAL A 72 4.94 -3.28 -10.98
N LEU A 73 4.51 -2.76 -12.14
CA LEU A 73 5.42 -2.30 -13.18
C LEU A 73 6.09 -0.97 -12.80
N ALA A 74 5.33 -0.01 -12.29
CA ALA A 74 5.83 1.32 -11.94
C ALA A 74 6.88 1.28 -10.83
N GLU A 75 6.63 0.49 -9.79
CA GLU A 75 7.44 0.43 -8.57
C GLU A 75 8.41 -0.75 -8.57
N ARG A 76 8.51 -1.47 -9.69
CA ARG A 76 9.36 -2.65 -9.84
C ARG A 76 9.16 -3.60 -8.66
N LEU A 77 7.97 -4.14 -8.55
CA LEU A 77 7.62 -5.13 -7.52
C LEU A 77 7.69 -6.54 -8.10
N SER A 78 8.10 -7.51 -7.29
CA SER A 78 7.87 -8.93 -7.56
C SER A 78 6.64 -9.39 -6.79
N VAL A 79 5.79 -10.18 -7.44
CA VAL A 79 4.62 -10.81 -6.81
C VAL A 79 4.81 -12.32 -6.82
N THR A 80 4.60 -12.96 -5.68
CA THR A 80 4.68 -14.41 -5.49
C THR A 80 3.30 -14.96 -5.16
N SER A 81 2.90 -16.02 -5.87
CA SER A 81 1.64 -16.70 -5.64
C SER A 81 1.69 -17.64 -4.44
N PRO A 82 0.54 -18.02 -3.84
CA PRO A 82 0.49 -19.02 -2.78
C PRO A 82 1.14 -20.35 -3.17
N LYS A 83 1.12 -20.71 -4.44
CA LYS A 83 1.71 -21.94 -4.98
C LYS A 83 3.20 -21.82 -5.34
N SER A 84 3.78 -20.62 -5.19
CA SER A 84 5.20 -20.42 -5.50
C SER A 84 6.07 -21.26 -4.56
N PRO A 85 7.09 -21.96 -5.06
CA PRO A 85 7.97 -22.76 -4.23
C PRO A 85 8.86 -21.87 -3.37
N VAL A 86 8.89 -22.14 -2.07
CA VAL A 86 9.77 -21.48 -1.10
C VAL A 86 10.57 -22.52 -0.33
N HIS A 87 11.83 -22.20 -0.06
CA HIS A 87 12.67 -23.00 0.82
C HIS A 87 12.52 -22.47 2.25
N ARG A 88 12.08 -23.33 3.17
CA ARG A 88 11.94 -23.02 4.60
C ARG A 88 13.16 -23.57 5.32
N ASN A 89 13.92 -22.69 5.97
CA ASN A 89 15.07 -23.10 6.80
C ASN A 89 14.60 -23.33 8.24
N GLY A 90 14.31 -24.60 8.58
CA GLY A 90 13.97 -25.02 9.93
C GLY A 90 12.46 -25.08 10.25
N GLY A 91 12.16 -25.56 11.46
CA GLY A 91 10.80 -25.84 11.92
C GLY A 91 10.22 -27.16 11.38
N PRO A 92 8.95 -27.48 11.71
CA PRO A 92 8.31 -28.74 11.35
C PRO A 92 8.05 -28.91 9.84
N LEU A 93 8.21 -27.85 9.04
CA LEU A 93 7.99 -27.82 7.59
C LEU A 93 9.29 -27.45 6.82
N ASN A 94 10.44 -27.94 7.28
CA ASN A 94 11.75 -27.68 6.66
C ASN A 94 11.82 -28.23 5.21
N GLY A 95 12.52 -27.51 4.33
CA GLY A 95 12.69 -27.88 2.92
C GLY A 95 11.81 -27.07 1.96
N TRP A 96 11.60 -27.60 0.75
CA TRP A 96 10.78 -26.96 -0.28
C TRP A 96 9.29 -27.19 -0.05
N GLY A 97 8.50 -26.14 -0.18
CA GLY A 97 7.04 -26.25 -0.21
C GLY A 97 6.38 -25.00 -0.78
N GLU A 98 5.06 -25.00 -0.87
CA GLU A 98 4.30 -23.84 -1.35
C GLU A 98 4.37 -22.68 -0.35
N ALA A 99 4.38 -21.44 -0.83
CA ALA A 99 4.38 -20.24 0.01
C ALA A 99 3.17 -20.14 0.97
N GLY A 100 1.99 -20.58 0.50
CA GLY A 100 0.74 -20.58 1.25
C GLY A 100 0.05 -19.22 1.39
N SER A 101 0.55 -18.18 0.70
CA SER A 101 -0.03 -16.83 0.70
C SER A 101 0.52 -16.02 -0.47
N TRP A 102 -0.18 -14.96 -0.86
CA TRP A 102 0.37 -13.96 -1.75
C TRP A 102 1.45 -13.14 -1.06
N GLY A 103 2.51 -12.84 -1.80
CA GLY A 103 3.58 -11.95 -1.37
C GLY A 103 3.89 -10.92 -2.44
N ALA A 104 4.31 -9.74 -2.03
CA ALA A 104 4.86 -8.71 -2.91
C ALA A 104 6.13 -8.14 -2.28
N CYS A 105 7.16 -7.87 -3.09
CA CYS A 105 8.46 -7.37 -2.61
C CYS A 105 9.02 -6.33 -3.58
N SER A 106 9.52 -5.21 -3.07
CA SER A 106 10.20 -4.20 -3.89
C SER A 106 11.60 -4.66 -4.26
N TRP A 107 12.14 -4.26 -5.42
CA TRP A 107 13.55 -4.57 -5.78
C TRP A 107 14.56 -3.55 -5.23
N HIS A 108 14.09 -2.39 -4.78
CA HIS A 108 14.92 -1.33 -4.21
C HIS A 108 14.52 -1.04 -2.75
N ALA A 109 15.39 -0.29 -2.07
CA ALA A 109 15.11 0.21 -0.74
C ALA A 109 13.95 1.20 -0.76
N GLY A 110 13.11 1.14 0.26
CA GLY A 110 12.10 2.14 0.57
C GLY A 110 12.64 3.24 1.47
N VAL A 111 11.73 4.04 2.02
CA VAL A 111 12.07 5.16 2.91
C VAL A 111 12.76 4.73 4.21
N ASP A 112 12.59 3.48 4.64
CA ASP A 112 13.27 2.90 5.81
C ASP A 112 14.67 2.32 5.49
N GLY A 113 15.17 2.54 4.27
CA GLY A 113 16.46 2.04 3.79
C GLY A 113 16.49 0.53 3.50
N LYS A 114 15.34 -0.16 3.57
CA LYS A 114 15.25 -1.62 3.39
C LYS A 114 14.22 -1.93 2.30
N ARG A 115 14.28 -3.14 1.74
CA ARG A 115 13.25 -3.61 0.79
C ARG A 115 11.91 -3.74 1.50
N ALA A 116 10.86 -3.32 0.84
CA ALA A 116 9.49 -3.44 1.32
C ALA A 116 8.93 -4.83 0.99
N PHE A 117 8.05 -5.31 1.85
CA PHE A 117 7.35 -6.57 1.68
C PHE A 117 5.89 -6.46 2.14
N GLY A 118 4.99 -7.02 1.35
CA GLY A 118 3.57 -7.15 1.70
C GLY A 118 3.14 -8.61 1.56
N ARG A 119 2.22 -9.05 2.42
CA ARG A 119 1.67 -10.40 2.45
C ARG A 119 0.17 -10.35 2.64
N HIS A 120 -0.54 -11.28 2.01
CA HIS A 120 -1.96 -11.50 2.25
C HIS A 120 -2.34 -12.94 1.88
N GLU A 121 -3.31 -13.50 2.60
CA GLU A 121 -3.66 -14.92 2.53
C GLU A 121 -4.33 -15.26 1.19
N THR A 122 -5.25 -14.41 0.73
CA THR A 122 -6.14 -14.72 -0.41
C THR A 122 -5.96 -13.79 -1.61
N GLU A 123 -5.85 -12.49 -1.36
CA GLU A 123 -5.78 -11.46 -2.41
C GLU A 123 -4.36 -10.97 -2.76
N PRO A 124 -3.94 -10.99 -4.04
CA PRO A 124 -2.65 -10.43 -4.48
C PRO A 124 -2.60 -8.91 -4.39
N SER A 125 -3.70 -8.23 -4.71
CA SER A 125 -3.83 -6.77 -4.68
C SER A 125 -3.53 -6.21 -3.30
N VAL A 126 -4.04 -6.84 -2.24
CA VAL A 126 -3.76 -6.46 -0.85
C VAL A 126 -2.27 -6.58 -0.53
N ALA A 127 -1.62 -7.67 -0.95
CA ALA A 127 -0.17 -7.84 -0.76
C ALA A 127 0.64 -6.75 -1.49
N ILE A 128 0.26 -6.41 -2.72
CA ILE A 128 0.88 -5.34 -3.53
C ILE A 128 0.71 -3.98 -2.84
N CYS A 129 -0.51 -3.63 -2.43
CA CYS A 129 -0.82 -2.38 -1.75
C CYS A 129 -0.06 -2.23 -0.43
N ARG A 130 -0.01 -3.27 0.40
CA ARG A 130 0.78 -3.27 1.65
C ARG A 130 2.27 -3.08 1.38
N CYS A 131 2.79 -3.70 0.31
CA CYS A 131 4.18 -3.52 -0.10
C CYS A 131 4.45 -2.07 -0.53
N LEU A 132 3.57 -1.47 -1.33
CA LEU A 132 3.69 -0.07 -1.75
C LEU A 132 3.67 0.90 -0.56
N VAL A 133 2.74 0.72 0.37
CA VAL A 133 2.67 1.53 1.60
C VAL A 133 3.96 1.39 2.39
N ALA A 134 4.43 0.15 2.61
CA ALA A 134 5.69 -0.09 3.30
C ALA A 134 6.90 0.53 2.58
N LEU A 135 6.87 0.58 1.24
CA LEU A 135 7.93 1.13 0.42
C LEU A 135 8.03 2.65 0.54
N LYS A 136 6.90 3.34 0.49
CA LYS A 136 6.84 4.80 0.41
C LYS A 136 6.69 5.48 1.77
N LEU A 137 6.03 4.85 2.72
CA LEU A 137 5.76 5.41 4.05
C LEU A 137 6.55 4.72 5.16
N GLY A 138 7.11 3.54 4.89
CA GLY A 138 7.82 2.72 5.86
C GLY A 138 6.93 1.60 6.43
N ARG A 139 7.56 0.61 7.06
CA ARG A 139 6.83 -0.53 7.66
C ARG A 139 5.97 -0.14 8.85
N GLU A 140 6.42 0.85 9.59
CA GLU A 140 5.72 1.47 10.70
C GLU A 140 5.84 2.99 10.52
N PHE A 141 4.72 3.70 10.57
CA PHE A 141 4.67 5.14 10.34
C PHE A 141 3.60 5.82 11.19
N GLU A 142 3.83 7.10 11.51
CA GLU A 142 2.82 7.93 12.18
C GLU A 142 1.88 8.54 11.15
N GLY A 143 0.57 8.32 11.30
CA GLY A 143 -0.40 8.76 10.30
C GLY A 143 -0.39 10.28 10.06
N SER A 144 -0.20 11.08 11.12
CA SER A 144 -0.12 12.53 11.03
C SER A 144 1.12 13.02 10.27
N THR A 145 2.26 12.34 10.44
CA THR A 145 3.52 12.65 9.76
C THR A 145 3.47 12.27 8.28
N ALA A 146 2.91 11.10 7.97
CA ALA A 146 2.74 10.64 6.59
C ALA A 146 1.81 11.56 5.77
N GLN A 147 0.75 12.07 6.39
CA GLN A 147 -0.18 13.02 5.75
C GLN A 147 0.46 14.39 5.49
N ARG A 148 1.34 14.87 6.38
CA ARG A 148 2.07 16.15 6.20
C ARG A 148 3.13 16.05 5.11
N ALA A 149 3.90 14.97 5.10
CA ALA A 149 4.90 14.72 4.05
C ALA A 149 4.27 14.64 2.65
N ALA A 150 2.99 14.24 2.58
CA ALA A 150 2.23 14.33 1.35
C ALA A 150 1.86 15.79 1.03
N GLY A 151 1.31 16.57 1.96
CA GLY A 151 0.79 17.92 1.68
C GLY A 151 1.80 19.03 1.37
N ASP A 152 3.10 18.81 1.58
CA ASP A 152 4.16 19.82 1.41
C ASP A 152 4.88 19.78 0.03
N VAL A 153 4.33 19.08 -0.97
CA VAL A 153 4.88 18.97 -2.35
C VAL A 153 4.04 19.72 -3.37
#